data_AF-A0A1X7FTS7-F1
#
_entry.id   AF-A0A1X7FTS7-F1
#
_cell.length_a   1.000
_cell.length_b   1.000
_cell.length_c   1.000
_cell.angle_alpha   90.00
_cell.angle_beta   90.00
_cell.angle_gamma   90.00
#
_symmetry.space_group_name_H-M   'P 1'
#
loop_
_entity.id
_entity.type
_entity.pdbx_description
1 polymer ?
#
loop_
_entity_poly.entity_id
_entity_poly.type
_entity_poly.pdbx_seq_one_letter_code
_entity_poly.pdbx_strand_id
1 'polypeptide(L)'
;MQLHIGPFSYLRYNPTQHCVIALLACRSRKNCAARAGNLKQIKNMSLAISQAPTGEEMDLWAAFQAIILGVVEGLTEFLPISSTGHQIIVADLIDFGGERAMAFNIIIQLAAILAVVWEFRGKILEVVFGLASQPKARRFTGNLLLAFMPAVVLGVLFADLIHEYLFNPITVATALVIGGVIMLWAERRQHTVAVDHVDDMRWTHALKIGFVQCLAMIPGTSRSGSTIIGGLLFGLSRKAATEFSFFLAMPTMVGAAVYSGYKYRHLFEPSDLPV
;
A
#
# COMPACT_ATOMS: atom_id res chain seq x y z
N MET A 1 -19.12 -36.67 -10.93
CA MET A 1 -18.00 -36.03 -11.63
C MET A 1 -17.17 -35.31 -10.58
N GLN A 2 -16.15 -36.01 -10.06
CA GLN A 2 -15.27 -35.54 -8.99
C GLN A 2 -14.32 -34.47 -9.53
N LEU A 3 -14.35 -33.28 -8.91
CA LEU A 3 -13.36 -32.24 -9.10
C LEU A 3 -12.15 -32.56 -8.21
N HIS A 4 -11.08 -33.02 -8.85
CA HIS A 4 -9.78 -33.21 -8.22
C HIS A 4 -9.13 -31.83 -8.04
N ILE A 5 -9.09 -31.35 -6.80
CA ILE A 5 -8.31 -30.18 -6.39
C ILE A 5 -6.90 -30.71 -6.08
N GLY A 6 -5.91 -30.35 -6.89
CA GLY A 6 -4.50 -30.71 -6.66
C GLY A 6 -3.90 -29.89 -5.52
N PRO A 7 -2.92 -30.43 -4.77
CA PRO A 7 -2.27 -29.70 -3.68
C PRO A 7 -1.29 -28.66 -4.24
N PHE A 8 -1.39 -27.43 -3.72
CA PHE A 8 -0.43 -26.34 -3.92
C PHE A 8 0.92 -26.72 -3.29
N SER A 9 1.88 -27.10 -4.11
CA SER A 9 3.24 -27.45 -3.69
C SER A 9 4.17 -26.23 -3.80
N TYR A 10 4.39 -25.52 -2.70
CA TYR A 10 5.56 -24.64 -2.52
C TYR A 10 6.73 -25.49 -2.04
N LEU A 11 7.77 -25.62 -2.87
CA LEU A 11 9.18 -25.92 -2.56
C LEU A 11 9.86 -26.45 -3.84
N ARG A 12 10.25 -25.56 -4.75
CA ARG A 12 11.30 -25.89 -5.74
C ARG A 12 12.66 -25.56 -5.14
N TYR A 13 13.31 -26.61 -4.64
CA TYR A 13 14.74 -26.68 -4.36
C TYR A 13 15.53 -26.35 -5.64
N ASN A 14 16.30 -25.25 -5.63
CA ASN A 14 17.15 -24.85 -6.74
C ASN A 14 18.62 -25.24 -6.45
N PRO A 15 19.18 -26.28 -7.10
CA PRO A 15 20.53 -26.76 -6.81
C PRO A 15 21.66 -25.87 -7.38
N THR A 16 21.36 -24.71 -7.97
CA THR A 16 22.39 -23.84 -8.59
C THR A 16 23.05 -22.84 -7.63
N GLN A 17 22.50 -22.60 -6.44
CA GLN A 17 23.12 -21.69 -5.46
C GLN A 17 24.35 -22.25 -4.74
N HIS A 18 24.58 -23.57 -4.78
CA HIS A 18 25.78 -24.17 -4.19
C HIS A 18 27.05 -24.04 -5.06
N CYS A 19 26.94 -23.64 -6.32
CA CYS A 19 28.11 -23.52 -7.20
C CYS A 19 28.86 -22.19 -7.01
N VAL A 20 28.16 -21.12 -6.63
CA VAL A 20 28.75 -19.79 -6.46
C VAL A 20 29.54 -19.68 -5.15
N ILE A 21 29.11 -20.39 -4.10
CA ILE A 21 29.85 -20.44 -2.82
C ILE A 21 31.17 -21.23 -2.95
N ALA A 22 31.26 -22.20 -3.86
CA ALA A 22 32.50 -22.95 -4.12
C ALA A 22 33.59 -22.11 -4.81
N LEU A 23 33.23 -21.04 -5.52
CA LEU A 23 34.16 -20.17 -6.24
C LEU A 23 34.83 -19.11 -5.35
N LEU A 24 34.25 -18.78 -4.19
CA LEU A 24 34.85 -17.85 -3.23
C LEU A 24 35.83 -18.51 -2.24
N ALA A 25 35.92 -19.85 -2.22
CA ALA A 25 36.81 -20.59 -1.32
C ALA A 25 38.23 -20.84 -1.86
N CYS A 26 38.55 -20.47 -3.11
CA CYS A 26 39.87 -20.75 -3.69
C CYS A 26 40.85 -19.57 -3.49
N ARG A 27 41.17 -19.26 -2.23
CA ARG A 27 42.24 -18.31 -1.86
C ARG A 27 43.55 -19.07 -1.59
N SER A 28 44.17 -19.64 -2.63
CA SER A 28 45.61 -19.92 -2.62
C SER A 28 46.14 -20.16 -4.03
N ARG A 29 46.93 -19.21 -4.52
CA ARG A 29 47.77 -19.37 -5.72
C ARG A 29 48.85 -20.40 -5.39
N LYS A 30 48.74 -21.61 -5.94
CA LYS A 30 49.79 -22.58 -6.31
C LYS A 30 49.11 -23.94 -6.39
N ASN A 31 48.70 -24.36 -7.60
CA ASN A 31 48.38 -25.74 -8.04
C ASN A 31 47.25 -25.85 -9.08
N CYS A 32 46.93 -24.81 -9.86
CA CYS A 32 46.04 -24.93 -11.03
C CYS A 32 46.79 -25.03 -12.37
N ALA A 33 47.98 -25.62 -12.38
CA ALA A 33 48.71 -25.94 -13.62
C ALA A 33 48.69 -27.45 -13.88
N ALA A 34 47.48 -28.05 -13.95
CA ALA A 34 47.33 -29.44 -14.39
C ALA A 34 45.88 -29.77 -14.80
N ARG A 35 45.41 -29.23 -15.94
CA ARG A 35 44.48 -29.93 -16.86
C ARG A 35 44.15 -29.04 -18.06
N ALA A 36 44.96 -29.15 -19.10
CA ALA A 36 44.50 -28.90 -20.45
C ALA A 36 43.54 -30.03 -20.82
N GLY A 37 42.24 -29.74 -20.92
CA GLY A 37 41.25 -30.75 -21.25
C GLY A 37 39.80 -30.29 -21.12
N ASN A 38 39.37 -29.31 -21.94
CA ASN A 38 38.08 -29.35 -22.65
C ASN A 38 37.82 -28.03 -23.41
N LEU A 39 38.11 -28.01 -24.71
CA LEU A 39 37.62 -26.96 -25.61
C LEU A 39 36.08 -26.84 -25.61
N LYS A 40 35.37 -27.94 -25.33
CA LYS A 40 33.90 -27.95 -25.16
C LYS A 40 33.44 -27.13 -23.94
N GLN A 41 34.23 -27.09 -22.87
CA GLN A 41 33.86 -26.38 -21.64
C GLN A 41 34.05 -24.88 -21.82
N ILE A 42 35.07 -24.46 -22.58
CA ILE A 42 35.26 -23.06 -22.98
C ILE A 42 34.16 -22.61 -23.96
N LYS A 43 33.76 -23.48 -24.90
CA LYS A 43 32.66 -23.17 -25.84
C LYS A 43 31.30 -23.07 -25.15
N ASN A 44 31.04 -23.95 -24.17
CA ASN A 44 29.82 -23.90 -23.34
C ASN A 44 29.84 -22.68 -22.39
N MET A 45 31.00 -22.25 -21.91
CA MET A 45 31.16 -21.05 -21.09
C MET A 45 30.97 -19.77 -21.93
N SER A 46 31.41 -19.75 -23.19
CA SER A 46 31.12 -18.66 -24.13
C SER A 46 29.62 -18.59 -24.51
N LEU A 47 28.91 -19.73 -24.55
CA LEU A 47 27.46 -19.78 -24.73
C LEU A 47 26.70 -19.33 -23.47
N ALA A 48 27.22 -19.61 -22.28
CA ALA A 48 26.64 -19.13 -21.02
C ALA A 48 26.87 -17.61 -20.80
N ILE A 49 27.99 -17.06 -21.28
CA ILE A 49 28.28 -15.62 -21.24
C ILE A 49 27.41 -14.86 -22.26
N SER A 50 26.98 -15.51 -23.35
CA SER A 50 26.01 -14.95 -24.30
C SER A 50 24.56 -14.95 -23.79
N GLN A 51 24.30 -15.50 -22.60
CA GLN A 51 23.00 -15.43 -21.91
C GLN A 51 23.07 -14.60 -20.61
N ALA A 52 24.11 -13.79 -20.43
CA ALA A 52 24.03 -12.71 -19.46
C ALA A 52 22.85 -11.81 -19.85
N PRO A 53 21.87 -11.57 -18.97
CA PRO A 53 20.77 -10.68 -19.30
C PRO A 53 21.41 -9.31 -19.56
N THR A 54 21.34 -8.90 -20.80
CA THR A 54 21.66 -7.53 -21.21
C THR A 54 20.79 -6.64 -20.35
N GLY A 55 21.42 -5.81 -19.53
CA GLY A 55 20.73 -4.71 -18.88
C GLY A 55 19.99 -3.88 -19.92
N GLU A 56 18.86 -3.34 -19.50
CA GLU A 56 18.06 -2.34 -20.22
C GLU A 56 17.19 -2.82 -21.39
N GLU A 57 16.46 -3.92 -21.21
CA GLU A 57 15.04 -3.85 -21.60
C GLU A 57 14.26 -3.52 -20.32
N MET A 58 13.70 -2.31 -20.23
CA MET A 58 12.51 -2.15 -19.41
C MET A 58 11.55 -3.23 -19.88
N ASP A 59 11.29 -4.21 -19.03
CA ASP A 59 10.28 -5.22 -19.33
C ASP A 59 8.97 -4.47 -19.57
N LEU A 60 8.62 -4.28 -20.84
CA LEU A 60 7.46 -3.49 -21.27
C LEU A 60 6.19 -4.03 -20.62
N TRP A 61 6.18 -5.34 -20.31
CA TRP A 61 5.11 -5.98 -19.56
C TRP A 61 5.08 -5.49 -18.10
N ALA A 62 6.21 -5.47 -17.40
CA ALA A 62 6.29 -4.93 -16.04
C ALA A 62 5.88 -3.45 -15.98
N ALA A 63 6.29 -2.64 -16.96
CA ALA A 63 5.85 -1.24 -17.07
C ALA A 63 4.33 -1.14 -17.27
N PHE A 64 3.75 -2.01 -18.10
CA PHE A 64 2.32 -2.07 -18.33
C PHE A 64 1.54 -2.52 -17.08
N GLN A 65 2.03 -3.53 -16.36
CA GLN A 65 1.49 -3.96 -15.06
C GLN A 65 1.50 -2.81 -14.05
N ALA A 66 2.61 -2.08 -13.96
CA ALA A 66 2.75 -0.92 -13.08
C ALA A 66 1.74 0.20 -13.42
N ILE A 67 1.48 0.46 -14.70
CA ILE A 67 0.47 1.43 -15.14
C ILE A 67 -0.94 0.98 -14.70
N ILE A 68 -1.29 -0.29 -14.91
CA ILE A 68 -2.60 -0.83 -14.53
C ILE A 68 -2.82 -0.66 -13.03
N LEU A 69 -1.87 -1.14 -12.22
CA LEU A 69 -1.96 -1.08 -10.76
C LEU A 69 -1.98 0.38 -10.26
N GLY A 70 -1.21 1.27 -10.88
CA GLY A 70 -1.22 2.70 -10.58
C GLY A 70 -2.57 3.37 -10.89
N VAL A 71 -3.19 3.04 -12.03
CA VAL A 71 -4.54 3.52 -12.37
C VAL A 71 -5.57 3.01 -11.38
N VAL A 72 -5.52 1.71 -11.04
CA VAL A 72 -6.42 1.12 -10.05
C VAL A 72 -6.28 1.81 -8.71
N GLU A 73 -5.05 2.02 -8.22
CA GLU A 73 -4.80 2.73 -6.95
C GLU A 73 -5.35 4.15 -6.98
N GLY A 74 -4.97 4.93 -8.01
CA GLY A 74 -5.39 6.32 -8.15
C GLY A 74 -6.91 6.49 -8.19
N LEU A 75 -7.64 5.54 -8.79
CA LEU A 75 -9.10 5.56 -8.85
C LEU A 75 -9.78 5.04 -7.58
N THR A 76 -9.15 4.15 -6.82
CA THR A 76 -9.84 3.41 -5.75
C THR A 76 -9.46 3.86 -4.33
N GLU A 77 -8.32 4.51 -4.13
CA GLU A 77 -7.83 4.90 -2.79
C GLU A 77 -8.78 5.89 -2.10
N PHE A 78 -9.26 6.89 -2.85
CA PHE A 78 -10.10 7.95 -2.30
C PHE A 78 -11.59 7.68 -2.45
N LEU A 79 -11.96 6.76 -3.34
CA LEU A 79 -13.35 6.28 -3.44
C LEU A 79 -13.62 5.28 -2.32
N PRO A 80 -14.85 5.24 -1.78
CA PRO A 80 -15.16 4.38 -0.65
C PRO A 80 -15.31 2.88 -1.02
N ILE A 81 -14.53 2.39 -2.00
CA ILE A 81 -14.62 1.06 -2.63
C ILE A 81 -13.43 0.13 -2.33
N SER A 82 -12.49 0.56 -1.48
CA SER A 82 -11.31 -0.19 -1.01
C SER A 82 -10.25 -0.47 -2.09
N SER A 83 -9.16 0.31 -2.06
CA SER A 83 -7.99 0.13 -2.91
C SER A 83 -7.32 -1.22 -2.70
N THR A 84 -7.11 -1.63 -1.45
CA THR A 84 -6.47 -2.91 -1.11
C THR A 84 -7.16 -4.11 -1.75
N GLY A 85 -8.50 -4.15 -1.74
CA GLY A 85 -9.24 -5.25 -2.36
C GLY A 85 -9.05 -5.31 -3.88
N HIS A 86 -9.13 -4.16 -4.55
CA HIS A 86 -8.92 -4.06 -5.99
C HIS A 86 -7.47 -4.38 -6.39
N GLN A 87 -6.49 -3.90 -5.61
CA GLN A 87 -5.07 -4.20 -5.82
C GLN A 87 -4.81 -5.71 -5.73
N ILE A 88 -5.33 -6.40 -4.70
CA ILE A 88 -5.15 -7.85 -4.55
C ILE A 88 -5.73 -8.61 -5.75
N ILE A 89 -6.96 -8.27 -6.17
CA ILE A 89 -7.64 -8.94 -7.28
C ILE A 89 -6.89 -8.69 -8.59
N VAL A 90 -6.53 -7.44 -8.89
CA VAL A 90 -5.89 -7.08 -10.16
C VAL A 90 -4.46 -7.65 -10.22
N ALA A 91 -3.71 -7.59 -9.13
CA ALA A 91 -2.37 -8.15 -9.02
C ALA A 91 -2.37 -9.67 -9.28
N ASP A 92 -3.34 -10.40 -8.74
CA ASP A 92 -3.51 -11.85 -8.99
C ASP A 92 -3.85 -12.13 -10.47
N LEU A 93 -4.75 -11.34 -11.08
CA LEU A 93 -5.13 -11.50 -12.48
C LEU A 93 -3.99 -11.27 -13.47
N ILE A 94 -3.03 -10.42 -13.13
CA ILE A 94 -1.87 -10.10 -13.98
C ILE A 94 -0.60 -10.82 -13.54
N ASP A 95 -0.68 -11.76 -12.58
CA ASP A 95 0.44 -12.51 -11.99
C ASP A 95 1.56 -11.63 -11.42
N PHE A 96 1.18 -10.50 -10.82
CA PHE A 96 2.09 -9.54 -10.16
C PHE A 96 2.06 -9.74 -8.64
N GLY A 97 2.73 -10.80 -8.17
CA GLY A 97 2.71 -11.20 -6.76
C GLY A 97 4.03 -11.02 -5.99
N GLY A 98 4.00 -11.43 -4.73
CA GLY A 98 5.19 -11.53 -3.87
C GLY A 98 5.60 -10.24 -3.16
N GLU A 99 6.81 -10.24 -2.60
CA GLU A 99 7.35 -9.14 -1.80
C GLU A 99 7.51 -7.83 -2.60
N ARG A 100 7.79 -7.93 -3.90
CA ARG A 100 7.86 -6.78 -4.82
C ARG A 100 6.50 -6.10 -5.00
N ALA A 101 5.41 -6.86 -5.07
CA ALA A 101 4.06 -6.30 -5.18
C ALA A 101 3.67 -5.52 -3.91
N MET A 102 4.06 -5.99 -2.73
CA MET A 102 3.85 -5.26 -1.48
C MET A 102 4.62 -3.93 -1.45
N ALA A 103 5.90 -3.94 -1.84
CA ALA A 103 6.70 -2.71 -1.93
C ALA A 103 6.13 -1.73 -2.97
N PHE A 104 5.72 -2.24 -4.14
CA PHE A 104 5.10 -1.44 -5.20
C PHE A 104 3.80 -0.78 -4.74
N ASN A 105 2.93 -1.52 -4.05
CA ASN A 105 1.67 -0.99 -3.50
C ASN A 105 1.90 0.17 -2.53
N ILE A 106 2.94 0.12 -1.70
CA ILE A 106 3.31 1.23 -0.80
C ILE A 106 3.71 2.47 -1.62
N ILE A 107 4.45 2.30 -2.71
CA ILE A 107 4.92 3.42 -3.56
C ILE A 107 3.76 4.07 -4.31
N ILE A 108 2.89 3.29 -4.95
CA ILE A 108 1.75 3.85 -5.71
C ILE A 108 0.74 4.54 -4.78
N GLN A 109 0.58 4.04 -3.54
CA GLN A 109 -0.25 4.71 -2.54
C GLN A 109 0.34 6.07 -2.15
N LEU A 110 1.67 6.18 -1.99
CA LEU A 110 2.33 7.47 -1.77
C LEU A 110 2.09 8.44 -2.94
N ALA A 111 2.10 7.95 -4.18
CA ALA A 111 1.77 8.76 -5.36
C ALA A 111 0.31 9.25 -5.34
N ALA A 112 -0.64 8.39 -4.92
CA ALA A 112 -2.04 8.77 -4.75
C ALA A 112 -2.22 9.87 -3.69
N ILE A 113 -1.51 9.78 -2.55
CA ILE A 113 -1.51 10.85 -1.53
C ILE A 113 -0.96 12.16 -2.11
N LEU A 114 0.13 12.10 -2.87
CA LEU A 114 0.74 13.28 -3.46
C LEU A 114 -0.23 13.99 -4.40
N ALA A 115 -1.05 13.25 -5.15
CA ALA A 115 -2.11 13.82 -5.97
C ALA A 115 -3.14 14.61 -5.15
N VAL A 116 -3.54 14.11 -3.98
CA VAL A 116 -4.44 14.83 -3.07
C VAL A 116 -3.77 16.05 -2.43
N VAL A 117 -2.50 15.94 -2.05
CA VAL A 117 -1.73 17.10 -1.57
C VAL A 117 -1.66 18.19 -2.65
N TRP A 118 -1.51 17.81 -3.92
CA TRP A 118 -1.51 18.75 -5.03
C TRP A 118 -2.89 19.38 -5.29
N GLU A 119 -3.96 18.58 -5.24
CA GLU A 119 -5.33 19.07 -5.41
C GLU A 119 -5.70 20.09 -4.33
N PHE A 120 -5.43 19.75 -3.06
CA PHE A 120 -5.73 20.61 -1.92
C PHE A 120 -4.62 21.62 -1.58
N ARG A 121 -3.63 21.82 -2.46
CA ARG A 121 -2.46 22.68 -2.18
C ARG A 121 -2.81 24.07 -1.68
N GLY A 122 -3.85 24.70 -2.25
CA GLY A 122 -4.29 26.03 -1.83
C GLY A 122 -4.77 26.06 -0.37
N LYS A 123 -5.66 25.12 0.00
CA LYS A 123 -6.18 24.97 1.36
C LYS A 123 -5.09 24.51 2.34
N ILE A 124 -4.18 23.62 1.91
CA ILE A 124 -3.02 23.21 2.71
C ILE A 124 -2.13 24.41 3.03
N LEU A 125 -1.78 25.22 2.05
CA LEU A 125 -0.97 26.43 2.26
C LEU A 125 -1.70 27.44 3.16
N GLU A 126 -3.01 27.63 2.97
CA GLU A 126 -3.84 28.47 3.83
C GLU A 126 -3.81 28.00 5.28
N VAL A 127 -3.97 26.70 5.52
CA VAL A 127 -3.90 26.11 6.87
C VAL A 127 -2.49 26.29 7.43
N VAL A 128 -1.44 25.87 6.71
CA VAL A 128 -0.04 25.91 7.14
C VAL A 128 0.43 27.32 7.50
N PHE A 129 0.20 28.31 6.63
CA PHE A 129 0.55 29.70 6.92
C PHE A 129 -0.43 30.35 7.91
N GLY A 130 -1.66 29.85 7.98
CA GLY A 130 -2.68 30.27 8.93
C GLY A 130 -2.49 29.71 10.34
N LEU A 131 -1.64 28.71 10.58
CA LEU A 131 -1.47 28.09 11.91
C LEU A 131 -1.11 29.12 12.99
N ALA A 132 -0.22 30.08 12.67
CA ALA A 132 0.24 31.09 13.62
C ALA A 132 -0.84 32.15 13.92
N SER A 133 -1.61 32.54 12.91
CA SER A 133 -2.48 33.72 12.96
C SER A 133 -3.97 33.38 13.10
N GLN A 134 -4.44 32.29 12.52
CA GLN A 134 -5.86 31.97 12.39
C GLN A 134 -6.34 30.89 13.38
N PRO A 135 -7.33 31.18 14.23
CA PRO A 135 -7.93 30.18 15.12
C PRO A 135 -8.59 29.01 14.38
N LYS A 136 -9.15 29.27 13.18
CA LYS A 136 -9.78 28.23 12.36
C LYS A 136 -8.77 27.18 11.88
N ALA A 137 -7.63 27.61 11.33
CA ALA A 137 -6.54 26.72 10.92
C ALA A 137 -6.01 25.87 12.08
N ARG A 138 -5.86 26.46 13.27
CA ARG A 138 -5.46 25.73 14.50
C ARG A 138 -6.48 24.68 14.92
N ARG A 139 -7.77 25.01 14.90
CA ARG A 139 -8.85 24.06 15.22
C ARG A 139 -8.92 22.91 14.22
N PHE A 140 -8.85 23.23 12.93
CA PHE A 140 -8.83 22.22 11.87
C PHE A 140 -7.65 21.26 12.02
N THR A 141 -6.44 21.80 12.21
CA THR A 141 -5.22 21.00 12.44
C THR A 141 -5.31 20.18 13.72
N GLY A 142 -5.82 20.77 14.81
CA GLY A 142 -6.02 20.06 16.08
C GLY A 142 -7.02 18.90 15.94
N ASN A 143 -8.12 19.11 15.23
CA ASN A 143 -9.07 18.05 14.89
C ASN A 143 -8.43 16.95 14.05
N LEU A 144 -7.61 17.32 13.06
CA LEU A 144 -6.91 16.37 12.20
C LEU A 144 -5.98 15.45 13.00
N LEU A 145 -5.15 16.04 13.86
CA LEU A 145 -4.26 15.30 14.76
C LEU A 145 -5.06 14.42 15.72
N LEU A 146 -6.13 14.95 16.31
CA LEU A 146 -6.98 14.20 17.22
C LEU A 146 -7.65 13.00 16.55
N ALA A 147 -8.08 13.13 15.30
CA ALA A 147 -8.65 12.02 14.52
C ALA A 147 -7.58 11.01 14.08
N PHE A 148 -6.34 11.44 13.87
CA PHE A 148 -5.22 10.57 13.51
C PHE A 148 -4.74 9.71 14.69
N MET A 149 -4.77 10.25 15.92
CA MET A 149 -4.23 9.61 17.12
C MET A 149 -4.72 8.17 17.37
N PRO A 150 -6.03 7.85 17.32
CA PRO A 150 -6.50 6.47 17.53
C PRO A 150 -5.89 5.48 16.53
N ALA A 151 -5.73 5.90 15.27
CA ALA A 151 -5.16 5.05 14.23
C ALA A 151 -3.66 4.81 14.44
N VAL A 152 -2.91 5.82 14.90
CA VAL A 152 -1.48 5.62 15.25
C VAL A 152 -1.35 4.66 16.41
N VAL A 153 -2.09 4.91 17.49
CA VAL A 153 -1.98 4.13 18.72
C VAL A 153 -2.33 2.66 18.47
N LEU A 154 -3.48 2.40 17.86
CA LEU A 154 -3.88 1.02 17.56
C LEU A 154 -3.01 0.40 16.45
N GLY A 155 -2.59 1.18 15.46
CA GLY A 155 -1.73 0.70 14.38
C GLY A 155 -0.40 0.21 14.91
N VAL A 156 0.26 0.98 15.78
CA VAL A 156 1.56 0.58 16.37
C VAL A 156 1.41 -0.58 17.35
N LEU A 157 0.34 -0.60 18.16
CA LEU A 157 0.13 -1.65 19.16
C LEU A 157 -0.27 -3.00 18.56
N PHE A 158 -1.01 -3.00 17.44
CA PHE A 158 -1.63 -4.20 16.87
C PHE A 158 -1.13 -4.55 15.45
N ALA A 159 -0.11 -3.86 14.92
CA ALA A 159 0.40 -4.07 13.55
C ALA A 159 0.68 -5.54 13.21
N ASP A 160 1.31 -6.28 14.13
CA ASP A 160 1.69 -7.67 13.90
C ASP A 160 0.47 -8.61 14.02
N LEU A 161 -0.42 -8.38 14.98
CA LEU A 161 -1.68 -9.14 15.11
C LEU A 161 -2.60 -8.93 13.90
N ILE A 162 -2.70 -7.71 13.39
CA ILE A 162 -3.50 -7.41 12.19
C ILE A 162 -2.96 -8.20 11.00
N HIS A 163 -1.65 -8.21 10.79
CA HIS A 163 -1.05 -9.00 9.71
C HIS A 163 -1.27 -10.51 9.89
N GLU A 164 -1.09 -11.03 11.10
CA GLU A 164 -1.19 -12.47 11.35
C GLU A 164 -2.62 -12.99 11.19
N TYR A 165 -3.61 -12.29 11.75
CA TYR A 165 -4.99 -12.80 11.83
C TYR A 165 -5.91 -12.29 10.73
N LEU A 166 -5.68 -11.08 10.21
CA LEU A 166 -6.63 -10.42 9.31
C LEU A 166 -6.17 -10.40 7.84
N PHE A 167 -4.90 -10.66 7.56
CA PHE A 167 -4.34 -10.62 6.21
C PHE A 167 -4.56 -11.93 5.45
N ASN A 168 -5.84 -12.31 5.29
CA ASN A 168 -6.27 -13.47 4.51
C ASN A 168 -7.39 -13.10 3.53
N PRO A 169 -7.52 -13.82 2.39
CA PRO A 169 -8.50 -13.49 1.35
C PRO A 169 -9.95 -13.48 1.85
N ILE A 170 -10.29 -14.35 2.81
CA ILE A 170 -11.66 -14.44 3.35
C ILE A 170 -12.02 -13.17 4.13
N THR A 171 -11.09 -12.64 4.92
CA THR A 171 -11.28 -11.40 5.68
C THR A 171 -11.46 -10.22 4.73
N VAL A 172 -10.60 -10.12 3.71
CA VAL A 172 -10.71 -9.06 2.68
C VAL A 172 -12.06 -9.13 1.96
N ALA A 173 -12.45 -10.30 1.49
CA ALA A 173 -13.72 -10.50 0.79
C ALA A 173 -14.92 -10.16 1.69
N THR A 174 -14.89 -10.58 2.96
CA THR A 174 -15.95 -10.29 3.93
C THR A 174 -16.03 -8.79 4.21
N ALA A 175 -14.90 -8.12 4.40
CA ALA A 175 -14.83 -6.68 4.61
C ALA A 175 -15.37 -5.88 3.41
N LEU A 176 -15.08 -6.32 2.18
CA LEU A 176 -15.64 -5.70 0.96
C LEU A 176 -17.17 -5.84 0.89
N VAL A 177 -17.71 -7.03 1.18
CA VAL A 177 -19.16 -7.27 1.18
C VAL A 177 -19.84 -6.43 2.26
N ILE A 178 -19.33 -6.47 3.49
CA ILE A 178 -19.89 -5.69 4.61
C ILE A 178 -19.78 -4.19 4.33
N GLY A 179 -18.63 -3.71 3.85
CA GLY A 179 -18.41 -2.32 3.48
C GLY A 179 -19.39 -1.84 2.40
N GLY A 180 -19.63 -2.67 1.37
CA GLY A 180 -20.62 -2.39 0.33
C GLY A 180 -22.05 -2.31 0.87
N VAL A 181 -22.45 -3.23 1.75
CA VAL A 181 -23.77 -3.20 2.41
C VAL A 181 -23.92 -1.95 3.27
N ILE A 182 -22.90 -1.60 4.06
CA ILE A 182 -22.89 -0.39 4.90
C ILE A 182 -23.00 0.86 4.04
N MET A 183 -22.32 0.92 2.89
CA MET A 183 -22.42 2.03 1.96
C MET A 183 -23.84 2.18 1.40
N LEU A 184 -24.45 1.08 0.93
CA LEU A 184 -25.82 1.10 0.41
C LEU A 184 -26.82 1.55 1.48
N TRP A 185 -26.63 1.11 2.72
CA TRP A 185 -27.43 1.55 3.86
C TRP A 185 -27.22 3.04 4.17
N ALA A 186 -25.98 3.51 4.18
CA ALA A 186 -25.64 4.91 4.43
C ALA A 186 -26.27 5.85 3.38
N GLU A 187 -26.31 5.41 2.11
CA GLU A 187 -26.93 6.18 1.02
C GLU A 187 -28.46 6.27 1.13
N ARG A 188 -29.12 5.20 1.58
CA ARG A 188 -30.59 5.15 1.69
C ARG A 188 -31.15 5.87 2.92
N ARG A 189 -30.29 6.19 3.89
CA ARG A 189 -30.68 6.83 5.14
C ARG A 189 -30.97 8.32 4.92
N GLN A 190 -32.00 8.84 5.61
CA GLN A 190 -32.18 10.28 5.73
C GLN A 190 -31.00 10.89 6.51
N HIS A 191 -30.22 11.72 5.81
CA HIS A 191 -29.03 12.35 6.35
C HIS A 191 -29.37 13.74 6.90
N THR A 192 -29.31 13.87 8.23
CA THR A 192 -29.48 15.17 8.92
C THR A 192 -28.12 15.85 9.04
N VAL A 193 -27.92 16.92 8.28
CA VAL A 193 -26.68 17.71 8.30
C VAL A 193 -26.70 18.64 9.51
N ALA A 194 -25.75 18.46 10.43
CA ALA A 194 -25.48 19.35 11.55
C ALA A 194 -24.23 20.22 11.32
N VAL A 195 -23.29 19.75 10.50
CA VAL A 195 -22.03 20.42 10.18
C VAL A 195 -21.89 20.45 8.66
N ASP A 196 -22.06 21.62 8.05
CA ASP A 196 -22.03 21.74 6.59
C ASP A 196 -20.61 21.96 6.03
N HIS A 197 -19.75 22.65 6.79
CA HIS A 197 -18.36 22.91 6.42
C HIS A 197 -17.38 22.23 7.37
N VAL A 198 -16.23 21.81 6.82
CA VAL A 198 -15.18 21.12 7.59
C VAL A 198 -14.62 21.99 8.72
N ASP A 199 -14.57 23.30 8.51
CA ASP A 199 -14.08 24.27 9.49
C ASP A 199 -15.00 24.43 10.70
N ASP A 200 -16.26 23.97 10.61
CA ASP A 200 -17.25 23.99 11.70
C ASP A 200 -17.21 22.73 12.57
N MET A 201 -16.33 21.77 12.24
CA MET A 201 -16.19 20.53 13.00
C MET A 201 -15.70 20.79 14.43
N ARG A 202 -16.46 20.26 15.39
CA ARG A 202 -16.01 20.12 16.78
C ARG A 202 -15.03 18.95 16.95
N TRP A 203 -14.18 19.03 17.95
CA TRP A 203 -13.23 17.97 18.34
C TRP A 203 -13.90 16.62 18.59
N THR A 204 -15.16 16.62 19.06
CA THR A 204 -15.95 15.39 19.26
C THR A 204 -16.24 14.66 17.95
N HIS A 205 -16.49 15.37 16.85
CA HIS A 205 -16.67 14.74 15.54
C HIS A 205 -15.35 14.14 15.06
N ALA A 206 -14.25 14.89 15.20
CA ALA A 206 -12.92 14.43 14.81
C ALA A 206 -12.51 13.14 15.54
N LEU A 207 -12.70 13.09 16.86
CA LEU A 207 -12.38 11.90 17.65
C LEU A 207 -13.25 10.69 17.25
N LYS A 208 -14.56 10.90 17.05
CA LYS A 208 -15.46 9.83 16.58
C LYS A 208 -15.04 9.30 15.21
N ILE A 209 -14.69 10.19 14.27
CA ILE A 209 -14.17 9.79 12.95
C ILE A 209 -12.86 9.03 13.09
N GLY A 210 -11.97 9.45 14.00
CA GLY A 210 -10.71 8.75 14.29
C GLY A 210 -10.92 7.33 14.79
N PHE A 211 -11.88 7.09 15.68
CA PHE A 211 -12.24 5.73 16.10
C PHE A 211 -12.84 4.89 14.97
N VAL A 212 -13.69 5.48 14.12
CA VAL A 212 -14.23 4.78 12.95
C VAL A 212 -13.12 4.49 11.93
N GLN A 213 -12.10 5.35 11.80
CA GLN A 213 -10.93 5.10 10.96
C GLN A 213 -10.18 3.83 11.39
N CYS A 214 -10.20 3.47 12.66
CA CYS A 214 -9.56 2.23 13.12
C CYS A 214 -10.17 0.97 12.48
N LEU A 215 -11.41 1.02 12.00
CA LEU A 215 -12.01 -0.09 11.22
C LEU A 215 -11.25 -0.34 9.90
N ALA A 216 -10.58 0.68 9.36
CA ALA A 216 -9.75 0.56 8.17
C ALA A 216 -8.47 -0.26 8.40
N MET A 217 -8.14 -0.62 9.64
CA MET A 217 -7.05 -1.55 9.93
C MET A 217 -7.40 -2.99 9.55
N ILE A 218 -8.70 -3.30 9.39
CA ILE A 218 -9.13 -4.59 8.86
C ILE A 218 -8.87 -4.60 7.35
N PRO A 219 -8.00 -5.47 6.82
CA PRO A 219 -7.69 -5.53 5.39
C PRO A 219 -8.97 -5.71 4.56
N GLY A 220 -9.10 -4.94 3.49
CA GLY A 220 -10.30 -4.90 2.65
C GLY A 220 -11.33 -3.85 3.07
N THR A 221 -11.27 -3.31 4.29
CA THR A 221 -12.08 -2.15 4.68
C THR A 221 -11.54 -0.88 4.04
N SER A 222 -12.39 -0.14 3.34
CA SER A 222 -12.02 1.16 2.77
C SER A 222 -11.80 2.19 3.89
N ARG A 223 -10.60 2.79 3.94
CA ARG A 223 -10.30 3.88 4.86
C ARG A 223 -11.18 5.10 4.59
N SER A 224 -11.22 5.54 3.33
CA SER A 224 -12.08 6.64 2.88
C SER A 224 -13.56 6.32 3.14
N GLY A 225 -14.01 5.09 2.90
CA GLY A 225 -15.37 4.64 3.21
C GLY A 225 -15.69 4.73 4.70
N SER A 226 -14.81 4.23 5.57
CA SER A 226 -15.02 4.26 7.02
C SER A 226 -15.16 5.69 7.54
N THR A 227 -14.26 6.59 7.17
CA THR A 227 -14.26 7.98 7.64
C THR A 227 -15.38 8.81 7.03
N ILE A 228 -15.70 8.64 5.74
CA ILE A 228 -16.80 9.35 5.07
C ILE A 228 -18.14 8.90 5.64
N ILE A 229 -18.40 7.58 5.69
CA ILE A 229 -19.65 7.05 6.23
C ILE A 229 -19.78 7.39 7.71
N GLY A 230 -18.70 7.28 8.49
CA GLY A 230 -18.65 7.74 9.87
C GLY A 230 -19.01 9.21 10.01
N GLY A 231 -18.41 10.09 9.19
CA GLY A 231 -18.73 11.51 9.14
C GLY A 231 -20.21 11.78 8.86
N LEU A 232 -20.78 11.10 7.86
CA LEU A 232 -22.21 11.19 7.53
C LEU A 232 -23.10 10.76 8.71
N LEU A 233 -22.72 9.69 9.43
CA LEU A 233 -23.44 9.22 10.61
C LEU A 233 -23.36 10.18 11.80
N PHE A 234 -22.29 10.95 11.89
CA PHE A 234 -22.10 11.96 12.93
C PHE A 234 -22.61 13.35 12.53
N GLY A 235 -23.30 13.47 11.40
CA GLY A 235 -23.99 14.69 10.97
C GLY A 235 -23.14 15.67 10.16
N LEU A 236 -22.00 15.24 9.61
CA LEU A 236 -21.26 16.05 8.64
C LEU A 236 -21.92 15.93 7.27
N SER A 237 -22.00 17.04 6.53
CA SER A 237 -22.36 17.01 5.12
C SER A 237 -21.41 16.09 4.34
N ARG A 238 -21.89 15.57 3.22
CA ARG A 238 -21.09 14.71 2.34
C ARG A 238 -19.81 15.40 1.85
N LYS A 239 -19.87 16.72 1.64
CA LYS A 239 -18.70 17.54 1.29
C LYS A 239 -17.71 17.63 2.44
N ALA A 240 -18.18 17.99 3.65
CA ALA A 240 -17.31 18.12 4.81
C ALA A 240 -16.68 16.78 5.23
N ALA A 241 -17.44 15.67 5.17
CA ALA A 241 -16.95 14.34 5.49
C ALA A 241 -15.86 13.86 4.51
N THR A 242 -16.07 14.08 3.21
CA THR A 242 -15.07 13.75 2.17
C THR A 242 -13.82 14.61 2.29
N GLU A 243 -13.97 15.92 2.45
CA GLU A 243 -12.85 16.83 2.65
C GLU A 243 -12.04 16.44 3.89
N PHE A 244 -12.69 16.25 5.05
CA PHE A 244 -12.01 15.82 6.27
C PHE A 244 -11.32 14.46 6.10
N SER A 245 -11.96 13.50 5.44
CA SER A 245 -11.39 12.18 5.15
C SER A 245 -10.11 12.29 4.32
N PHE A 246 -10.09 13.15 3.29
CA PHE A 246 -8.93 13.36 2.43
C PHE A 246 -7.78 14.06 3.16
N PHE A 247 -8.08 15.04 4.02
CA PHE A 247 -7.04 15.62 4.88
C PHE A 247 -6.51 14.60 5.88
N LEU A 248 -7.37 13.79 6.50
CA LEU A 248 -6.97 12.76 7.48
C LEU A 248 -6.12 11.65 6.84
N ALA A 249 -6.38 11.38 5.56
CA ALA A 249 -5.61 10.52 4.69
C ALA A 249 -4.11 10.82 4.74
N MET A 250 -3.75 12.11 4.63
CA MET A 250 -2.38 12.56 4.42
C MET A 250 -1.45 12.13 5.58
N PRO A 251 -1.67 12.52 6.85
CA PRO A 251 -0.80 12.05 7.93
C PRO A 251 -0.93 10.54 8.17
N THR A 252 -2.12 9.97 7.97
CA THR A 252 -2.36 8.54 8.23
C THR A 252 -1.57 7.65 7.29
N MET A 253 -1.72 7.86 5.99
CA MET A 253 -1.04 7.02 4.99
C MET A 253 0.44 7.35 4.86
N VAL A 254 0.86 8.62 5.03
CA VAL A 254 2.30 8.92 5.10
C VAL A 254 2.92 8.20 6.29
N GLY A 255 2.28 8.22 7.47
CA GLY A 255 2.74 7.47 8.63
C GLY A 255 2.81 5.96 8.37
N ALA A 256 1.77 5.39 7.77
CA ALA A 256 1.72 3.96 7.43
C ALA A 256 2.77 3.57 6.39
N ALA A 257 2.99 4.40 5.36
CA ALA A 257 3.99 4.19 4.33
C ALA A 257 5.41 4.32 4.86
N VAL A 258 5.69 5.29 5.75
CA VAL A 258 6.99 5.41 6.43
C VAL A 258 7.25 4.20 7.33
N TYR A 259 6.26 3.77 8.12
CA TYR A 259 6.37 2.58 8.96
C TYR A 259 6.64 1.32 8.12
N SER A 260 5.85 1.12 7.06
CA SER A 260 5.97 -0.04 6.18
C SER A 260 7.28 0.00 5.39
N GLY A 261 7.66 1.14 4.83
CA GLY A 261 8.94 1.34 4.14
C GLY A 261 10.14 1.07 5.04
N TYR A 262 10.08 1.45 6.32
CA TYR A 262 11.11 1.08 7.30
C TYR A 262 11.14 -0.43 7.59
N LYS A 263 9.99 -1.06 7.81
CA LYS A 263 9.87 -2.51 8.07
C LYS A 263 10.40 -3.32 6.89
N TYR A 264 10.05 -2.92 5.68
CA TYR A 264 10.38 -3.57 4.41
C TYR A 264 11.62 -3.00 3.71
N ARG A 265 12.42 -2.15 4.39
CA ARG A 265 13.60 -1.48 3.81
C ARG A 265 14.62 -2.41 3.12
N HIS A 266 14.64 -3.68 3.52
CA HIS A 266 15.56 -4.69 2.99
C HIS A 266 15.15 -5.21 1.61
N LEU A 267 13.92 -4.92 1.17
CA LEU A 267 13.40 -5.28 -0.15
C LEU A 267 13.74 -4.25 -1.22
N PHE A 268 14.20 -3.05 -0.83
CA PHE A 268 14.61 -2.02 -1.78
C PHE A 268 16.09 -2.19 -2.09
N GLU A 269 16.42 -2.56 -3.33
CA GLU A 269 17.80 -2.66 -3.79
C GLU A 269 18.25 -1.32 -4.41
N PRO A 270 19.54 -0.94 -4.30
CA PRO A 270 20.05 0.28 -4.94
C PRO A 270 19.85 0.32 -6.47
N SER A 271 19.65 -0.84 -7.11
CA SER A 271 19.31 -0.98 -8.54
C SER A 271 17.86 -0.63 -8.88
N ASP A 272 16.97 -0.51 -7.89
CA ASP A 272 15.58 -0.11 -8.11
C ASP A 272 15.40 1.42 -8.17
N LEU A 273 16.42 2.17 -7.78
CA LEU A 273 16.43 3.62 -7.96
C LEU A 273 16.71 3.92 -9.44
N PRO A 274 15.91 4.80 -10.09
CA PRO A 274 16.27 5.34 -11.38
C PRO A 274 17.48 6.26 -11.18
N VAL A 275 18.68 5.70 -11.32
CA VAL A 275 19.94 6.46 -11.40
C VAL A 275 20.29 6.66 -12.87
#